data_AF-A0A0D9Z0R1-F1
#
_entry.id   AF-A0A0D9Z0R1-F1
#
_cell.length_a   1.000
_cell.length_b   1.000
_cell.length_c   1.000
_cell.angle_alpha   90.00
_cell.angle_beta   90.00
_cell.angle_gamma   90.00
#
_symmetry.space_group_name_H-M   'P 1'
#
loop_
_entity.id
_entity.type
_entity.pdbx_description
1 polymer ?
#
loop_
_entity_poly.entity_id
_entity_poly.type
_entity_poly.pdbx_seq_one_letter_code
_entity_poly.pdbx_strand_id
1 'polypeptide(L)'
;MRMSKALAAVVAISVSLSAAAMGVDATVESTCSDAAASDKRVHLAMCLSQLGHHRDADAWGLAKAATLVGVDKADLAADDIKELEAGASTAGIKPALAECAKQYRGVGFAFASAHDVINNRAYDVGEKKLDEALSLTQKCNAAFAKIGVPLQQPLAQLTADTIQIAIIAKAITCLVNVNNNPALVAAAAAAAAAKAPQQSQYP
;
A
#
# COMPACT_ATOMS: atom_id res chain seq x y z
N MET A 1 -41.73 33.33 45.94
CA MET A 1 -41.31 34.30 44.89
C MET A 1 -39.99 33.80 44.31
N ARG A 2 -40.04 33.07 43.19
CA ARG A 2 -39.74 33.51 41.81
C ARG A 2 -38.30 34.03 41.59
N MET A 3 -37.55 33.17 40.90
CA MET A 3 -36.68 33.39 39.72
C MET A 3 -35.25 33.97 39.85
N SER A 4 -34.32 33.06 39.54
CA SER A 4 -33.31 33.17 38.47
C SER A 4 -32.06 34.02 38.69
N LYS A 5 -30.90 33.35 38.63
CA LYS A 5 -29.77 33.71 37.77
C LYS A 5 -28.84 32.50 37.62
N ALA A 6 -28.98 31.83 36.48
CA ALA A 6 -27.96 30.93 35.95
C ALA A 6 -26.72 31.77 35.60
N LEU A 7 -25.55 31.36 36.08
CA LEU A 7 -24.27 31.81 35.55
C LEU A 7 -23.59 30.59 34.95
N ALA A 8 -23.70 30.52 33.62
CA ALA A 8 -23.01 29.57 32.78
C ALA A 8 -21.50 29.81 32.87
N ALA A 9 -20.76 28.83 33.38
CA ALA A 9 -19.33 28.73 33.12
C ALA A 9 -19.16 27.95 31.80
N VAL A 10 -19.18 28.67 30.68
CA VAL A 10 -18.76 28.11 29.39
C VAL A 10 -17.25 27.97 29.45
N VAL A 11 -16.77 26.78 29.80
CA VAL A 11 -15.36 26.42 29.57
C VAL A 11 -15.23 26.22 28.07
N ALA A 12 -14.71 27.23 27.38
CA ALA A 12 -14.26 27.10 26.00
C ALA A 12 -13.09 26.12 25.98
N ILE A 13 -13.38 24.84 25.73
CA ILE A 13 -12.36 23.88 25.34
C ILE A 13 -12.04 24.22 23.89
N SER A 14 -11.05 25.08 23.67
CA SER A 14 -10.40 25.20 22.39
C SER A 14 -9.62 23.91 22.14
N VAL A 15 -10.32 22.88 21.66
CA VAL A 15 -9.69 21.81 20.89
C VAL A 15 -9.19 22.51 19.64
N SER A 16 -7.90 22.80 19.59
CA SER A 16 -7.20 23.17 18.38
C SER A 16 -7.33 22.00 17.40
N LEU A 17 -8.45 21.94 16.69
CA LEU A 17 -8.60 21.17 15.50
C LEU A 17 -7.68 21.87 14.50
N SER A 18 -6.42 21.45 14.47
CA SER A 18 -5.51 21.79 13.39
C SER A 18 -6.19 21.28 12.13
N ALA A 19 -6.94 22.16 11.48
CA ALA A 19 -7.30 22.04 10.10
C ALA A 19 -5.97 22.00 9.36
N ALA A 20 -5.42 20.79 9.20
CA ALA A 20 -4.33 20.55 8.28
C ALA A 20 -4.88 20.62 6.86
N ALA A 21 -5.32 21.81 6.47
CA ALA A 21 -5.01 22.34 5.14
C ALA A 21 -3.58 22.89 5.22
N MET A 22 -2.63 22.03 5.63
CA MET A 22 -1.22 22.35 5.58
C MET A 22 -0.74 21.75 4.28
N GLY A 23 -0.50 22.62 3.29
CA GLY A 23 0.34 22.28 2.14
C GLY A 23 1.77 22.04 2.63
N VAL A 24 1.97 20.99 3.41
CA VAL A 24 3.28 20.37 3.53
C VAL A 24 3.40 19.59 2.24
N ASP A 25 4.30 19.99 1.36
CA ASP A 25 4.63 19.20 0.19
C ASP A 25 4.84 17.76 0.65
N ALA A 26 4.03 16.84 0.13
CA ALA A 26 4.08 15.45 0.52
C ALA A 26 5.43 14.89 0.10
N THR A 27 6.38 14.84 1.02
CA THR A 27 7.68 14.21 0.78
C THR A 27 7.52 12.70 0.70
N VAL A 28 8.51 12.02 0.12
CA VAL A 28 8.61 10.55 0.18
C VAL A 28 8.54 10.07 1.63
N GLU A 29 9.20 10.77 2.56
CA GLU A 29 9.27 10.38 3.97
C GLU A 29 7.91 10.44 4.66
N SER A 30 7.23 11.59 4.57
CA SER A 30 5.90 11.76 5.16
C SER A 30 4.89 10.80 4.53
N THR A 31 4.90 10.65 3.21
CA THR A 31 3.99 9.74 2.49
C THR A 31 4.19 8.28 2.92
N CYS A 32 5.45 7.82 3.00
CA CYS A 32 5.74 6.46 3.45
C CYS A 32 5.40 6.24 4.94
N SER A 33 5.60 7.26 5.79
CA SER A 33 5.20 7.22 7.19
C SER A 33 3.68 7.09 7.33
N ASP A 34 2.91 7.89 6.59
CA ASP A 34 1.45 7.83 6.59
C ASP A 34 0.93 6.50 6.03
N ALA A 35 1.60 5.95 5.01
CA ALA A 35 1.28 4.64 4.46
C ALA A 35 1.49 3.53 5.51
N ALA A 36 2.60 3.57 6.25
CA ALA A 36 2.87 2.63 7.35
C ALA A 36 1.97 2.85 8.58
N ALA A 37 1.51 4.08 8.81
CA ALA A 37 0.54 4.39 9.85
C ALA A 37 -0.83 3.78 9.51
N SER A 38 -1.27 3.90 8.25
CA SER A 38 -2.57 3.44 7.76
C SER A 38 -2.64 1.92 7.51
N ASP A 39 -1.58 1.29 7.01
CA ASP A 39 -1.49 -0.15 6.80
C ASP A 39 -0.22 -0.72 7.45
N LYS A 40 -0.40 -1.50 8.53
CA LYS A 40 0.71 -2.09 9.30
C LYS A 40 1.55 -3.12 8.53
N ARG A 41 1.11 -3.54 7.33
CA ARG A 41 1.88 -4.43 6.46
C ARG A 41 2.95 -3.68 5.67
N VAL A 42 2.86 -2.35 5.55
CA VAL A 42 3.85 -1.52 4.85
C VAL A 42 5.16 -1.52 5.61
N HIS A 43 6.24 -1.93 4.95
CA HIS A 43 7.59 -1.79 5.47
C HIS A 43 8.13 -0.39 5.15
N LEU A 44 8.23 0.48 6.17
CA LEU A 44 8.68 1.87 6.00
C LEU A 44 10.04 1.97 5.28
N ALA A 45 11.03 1.18 5.70
CA ALA A 45 12.36 1.19 5.08
C ALA A 45 12.31 0.81 3.59
N MET A 46 11.48 -0.17 3.23
CA MET A 46 11.28 -0.57 1.82
C MET A 46 10.60 0.54 1.03
N CYS A 47 9.58 1.20 1.60
CA CYS A 47 8.91 2.31 0.95
C CYS A 47 9.90 3.44 0.63
N LEU A 48 10.71 3.84 1.62
CA LEU A 48 11.72 4.88 1.46
C LEU A 48 12.79 4.49 0.42
N SER A 49 13.29 3.26 0.45
CA SER A 49 14.33 2.82 -0.48
C SER A 49 13.84 2.72 -1.92
N GLN A 50 12.62 2.22 -2.13
CA GLN A 50 12.05 2.03 -3.47
C GLN A 50 11.59 3.36 -4.09
N LEU A 51 11.14 4.32 -3.27
CA LEU A 51 10.60 5.60 -3.75
C LEU A 51 11.55 6.79 -3.58
N GLY A 52 12.70 6.60 -2.95
CA GLY A 52 13.64 7.67 -2.61
C GLY A 52 14.19 8.45 -3.80
N HIS A 53 14.13 7.90 -5.01
CA HIS A 53 14.51 8.59 -6.25
C HIS A 53 13.42 9.55 -6.79
N HIS A 54 12.22 9.54 -6.22
CA HIS A 54 11.06 10.36 -6.64
C HIS A 54 10.81 11.54 -5.68
N ARG A 55 11.88 12.22 -5.26
CA ARG A 55 11.83 13.22 -4.15
C ARG A 55 10.90 14.40 -4.40
N ASP A 56 10.67 14.73 -5.68
CA ASP A 56 9.83 15.87 -6.09
C ASP A 56 8.40 15.44 -6.48
N ALA A 57 8.04 14.16 -6.30
CA ALA A 57 6.71 13.67 -6.59
C ALA A 57 5.76 13.93 -5.41
N ASP A 58 4.56 14.42 -5.70
CA ASP A 58 3.46 14.45 -4.73
C ASP A 58 2.95 13.03 -4.41
N ALA A 59 2.05 12.89 -3.44
CA ALA A 59 1.52 11.58 -3.04
C ALA A 59 0.87 10.82 -4.22
N TRP A 60 0.24 11.53 -5.16
CA TRP A 60 -0.32 10.93 -6.37
C TRP A 60 0.78 10.41 -7.33
N GLY A 61 1.82 11.21 -7.55
CA GLY A 61 3.01 10.82 -8.30
C GLY A 61 3.75 9.65 -7.67
N LEU A 62 3.82 9.59 -6.34
CA LEU A 62 4.39 8.47 -5.59
C LEU A 62 3.56 7.18 -5.72
N ALA A 63 2.23 7.28 -5.72
CA ALA A 63 1.36 6.13 -5.98
C ALA A 63 1.65 5.53 -7.37
N LYS A 64 1.80 6.38 -8.39
CA LYS A 64 2.17 5.95 -9.73
C LYS A 64 3.59 5.37 -9.79
N ALA A 65 4.57 6.04 -9.19
CA ALA A 65 5.95 5.55 -9.16
C ALA A 65 6.01 4.15 -8.53
N ALA A 66 5.31 3.92 -7.41
CA ALA A 66 5.25 2.61 -6.76
C ALA A 66 4.64 1.54 -7.69
N THR A 67 3.64 1.88 -8.50
CA THR A 67 3.07 0.94 -9.48
C THR A 67 4.06 0.58 -10.58
N LEU A 68 4.88 1.51 -11.05
CA LEU A 68 5.92 1.25 -12.05
C LEU A 68 7.06 0.40 -11.49
N VAL A 69 7.50 0.65 -10.25
CA VAL A 69 8.43 -0.25 -9.55
C VAL A 69 7.86 -1.67 -9.46
N GLY A 70 6.54 -1.80 -9.30
CA GLY A 70 5.84 -3.10 -9.35
C GLY A 70 5.92 -3.78 -10.72
N VAL A 71 5.81 -3.04 -11.82
CA VAL A 71 6.01 -3.55 -13.18
C VAL A 71 7.45 -4.05 -13.34
N ASP A 72 8.44 -3.22 -13.00
CA ASP A 72 9.86 -3.57 -13.14
C ASP A 72 10.21 -4.84 -12.35
N LYS A 73 9.70 -4.98 -11.12
CA LYS A 73 9.90 -6.19 -10.32
C LYS A 73 9.20 -7.42 -10.90
N ALA A 74 8.04 -7.24 -11.56
CA ALA A 74 7.35 -8.34 -12.22
C ALA A 74 8.13 -8.85 -13.44
N ASP A 75 8.74 -7.93 -14.21
CA ASP A 75 9.59 -8.27 -15.35
C ASP A 75 10.87 -8.98 -14.90
N LEU A 76 11.56 -8.45 -13.88
CA LEU A 76 12.74 -9.11 -13.30
C LEU A 76 12.42 -10.52 -12.78
N ALA A 77 11.27 -10.72 -12.13
CA ALA A 77 10.86 -12.03 -11.67
C ALA A 77 10.52 -12.98 -12.83
N ALA A 78 9.97 -12.47 -13.93
CA ALA A 78 9.72 -13.28 -15.14
C ALA A 78 11.04 -13.74 -15.79
N ASP A 79 12.07 -12.89 -15.79
CA ASP A 79 13.41 -13.25 -16.25
C ASP A 79 14.06 -14.31 -15.35
N ASP A 80 14.00 -14.14 -14.03
CA ASP A 80 14.48 -15.15 -13.05
C ASP A 80 13.80 -16.52 -13.25
N ILE A 81 12.49 -16.53 -13.46
CA ILE A 81 11.74 -17.78 -13.71
C ILE A 81 12.24 -18.44 -14.99
N LYS A 82 12.43 -17.68 -16.06
CA LYS A 82 12.92 -18.19 -17.34
C LYS A 82 14.34 -18.78 -17.21
N GLU A 83 15.21 -18.13 -16.44
CA GLU A 83 16.55 -18.66 -16.16
C GLU A 83 16.49 -19.97 -15.35
N LEU A 84 15.64 -20.03 -14.33
CA LEU A 84 15.41 -21.24 -13.53
C LEU A 84 14.83 -22.39 -14.37
N GLU A 85 13.92 -22.11 -15.30
CA GLU A 85 13.35 -23.11 -16.21
C GLU A 85 14.38 -23.69 -17.19
N ALA A 86 15.34 -22.87 -17.62
CA ALA A 86 16.45 -23.29 -18.48
C ALA A 86 17.49 -24.14 -17.74
N GLY A 87 17.55 -24.06 -16.40
CA GLY A 87 18.46 -24.83 -15.56
C GLY A 87 18.17 -26.34 -15.57
N ALA A 88 19.22 -27.17 -15.68
CA ALA A 88 19.07 -28.63 -15.69
C ALA A 88 18.67 -29.23 -14.32
N SER A 89 19.00 -28.55 -13.22
CA SER A 89 18.75 -28.99 -11.83
C SER A 89 17.32 -28.74 -11.34
N THR A 90 16.46 -28.07 -12.12
CA THR A 90 15.11 -27.67 -11.71
C THR A 90 14.00 -28.60 -12.20
N ALA A 91 14.34 -29.78 -12.76
CA ALA A 91 13.37 -30.70 -13.36
C ALA A 91 12.18 -31.03 -12.43
N GLY A 92 12.42 -31.21 -11.13
CA GLY A 92 11.37 -31.48 -10.14
C GLY A 92 10.45 -30.30 -9.81
N ILE A 93 10.84 -29.07 -10.17
CA ILE A 93 10.08 -27.83 -9.87
C ILE A 93 9.56 -27.13 -11.13
N LYS A 94 9.86 -27.65 -12.33
CA LYS A 94 9.41 -27.07 -13.61
C LYS A 94 7.91 -26.78 -13.69
N PRO A 95 7.00 -27.66 -13.22
CA PRO A 95 5.57 -27.33 -13.21
C PRO A 95 5.22 -26.14 -12.32
N ALA A 96 5.90 -25.97 -11.18
CA ALA A 96 5.69 -24.84 -10.28
C ALA A 96 6.26 -23.54 -10.88
N LEU A 97 7.41 -23.61 -11.55
CA LEU A 97 7.98 -22.48 -12.29
C LEU A 97 7.04 -22.01 -13.42
N ALA A 98 6.51 -22.93 -14.23
CA ALA A 98 5.59 -22.60 -15.31
C ALA A 98 4.28 -21.95 -14.81
N GLU A 99 3.73 -22.43 -13.70
CA GLU A 99 2.59 -21.79 -13.05
C GLU A 99 2.95 -20.40 -12.54
N CYS A 100 4.11 -20.24 -11.89
CA CYS A 100 4.60 -18.95 -11.42
C CYS A 100 4.80 -17.95 -12.57
N ALA A 101 5.35 -18.38 -13.71
CA ALA A 101 5.54 -17.56 -14.91
C ALA A 101 4.21 -16.97 -15.40
N LYS A 102 3.15 -17.79 -15.44
CA LYS A 102 1.80 -17.36 -15.80
C LYS A 102 1.27 -16.30 -14.83
N GLN A 103 1.49 -16.49 -13.52
CA GLN A 103 1.06 -15.51 -12.53
C GLN A 103 1.81 -14.19 -12.68
N TYR A 104 3.13 -14.21 -12.89
CA TYR A 104 3.95 -13.00 -12.98
C TYR A 104 3.66 -12.15 -14.22
N ARG A 105 3.30 -12.77 -15.35
CA ARG A 105 2.72 -12.03 -16.47
C ARG A 105 1.48 -11.23 -16.04
N GLY A 106 0.60 -11.87 -15.28
CA GLY A 106 -0.58 -11.20 -14.71
C GLY A 106 -0.24 -10.12 -13.68
N VAL A 107 0.80 -10.31 -12.87
CA VAL A 107 1.29 -9.31 -11.90
C VAL A 107 1.71 -8.03 -12.61
N GLY A 108 2.54 -8.13 -13.66
CA GLY A 108 2.95 -6.97 -14.46
C GLY A 108 1.75 -6.24 -15.07
N PHE A 109 0.79 -6.99 -15.66
CA PHE A 109 -0.44 -6.39 -16.19
C PHE A 109 -1.29 -5.70 -15.11
N ALA A 110 -1.37 -6.27 -13.92
CA ALA A 110 -2.13 -5.69 -12.82
C ALA A 110 -1.50 -4.39 -12.33
N PHE A 111 -0.17 -4.33 -12.18
CA PHE A 111 0.54 -3.09 -11.86
C PHE A 111 0.42 -2.02 -12.94
N ALA A 112 0.60 -2.38 -14.22
CA ALA A 112 0.42 -1.45 -15.33
C ALA A 112 -1.03 -0.91 -15.41
N SER A 113 -2.01 -1.81 -15.21
CA SER A 113 -3.42 -1.40 -15.14
C SER A 113 -3.68 -0.47 -13.95
N ALA A 114 -3.08 -0.75 -12.78
CA ALA A 114 -3.18 0.10 -11.61
C ALA A 114 -2.59 1.49 -11.90
N HIS A 115 -1.41 1.56 -12.53
CA HIS A 115 -0.80 2.81 -12.96
C HIS A 115 -1.76 3.65 -13.81
N ASP A 116 -2.37 3.05 -14.84
CA ASP A 116 -3.23 3.76 -15.77
C ASP A 116 -4.51 4.29 -15.11
N VAL A 117 -5.17 3.48 -14.29
CA VAL A 117 -6.40 3.90 -13.61
C VAL A 117 -6.12 4.91 -12.49
N ILE A 118 -4.99 4.80 -11.77
CA ILE A 118 -4.54 5.82 -10.80
C ILE A 118 -4.19 7.12 -11.53
N ASN A 119 -3.57 7.03 -12.71
CA ASN A 119 -3.31 8.20 -13.54
C ASN A 119 -4.62 8.91 -13.94
N ASN A 120 -5.66 8.13 -14.21
CA ASN A 120 -7.02 8.62 -14.48
C ASN A 120 -7.85 8.92 -13.22
N ARG A 121 -7.23 8.98 -12.04
CA ARG A 121 -7.88 9.31 -10.74
C ARG A 121 -8.95 8.29 -10.29
N ALA A 122 -9.01 7.11 -10.90
CA ALA A 122 -9.88 6.01 -10.49
C ALA A 122 -9.21 5.14 -9.42
N TYR A 123 -9.02 5.73 -8.23
CA TYR A 123 -8.20 5.15 -7.17
C TYR A 123 -8.73 3.83 -6.62
N ASP A 124 -10.06 3.69 -6.46
CA ASP A 124 -10.69 2.46 -6.00
C ASP A 124 -10.48 1.28 -6.98
N VAL A 125 -10.45 1.57 -8.28
CA VAL A 125 -10.10 0.60 -9.32
C VAL A 125 -8.61 0.26 -9.24
N GLY A 126 -7.76 1.27 -8.99
CA GLY A 126 -6.33 1.08 -8.78
C GLY A 126 -6.02 0.16 -7.60
N GLU A 127 -6.67 0.38 -6.46
CA GLU A 127 -6.55 -0.47 -5.28
C GLU A 127 -6.93 -1.93 -5.57
N LYS A 128 -8.01 -2.17 -6.33
CA LYS A 128 -8.43 -3.52 -6.75
C LYS A 128 -7.39 -4.19 -7.66
N LYS A 129 -6.75 -3.43 -8.54
CA LYS A 129 -5.66 -3.93 -9.39
C LYS A 129 -4.41 -4.27 -8.58
N LEU A 130 -4.10 -3.52 -7.54
CA LEU A 130 -2.99 -3.84 -6.63
C LEU A 130 -3.30 -5.08 -5.76
N ASP A 131 -4.56 -5.27 -5.36
CA ASP A 131 -5.00 -6.52 -4.73
C ASP A 131 -4.91 -7.72 -5.69
N GLU A 132 -5.22 -7.52 -6.96
CA GLU A 132 -5.03 -8.54 -8.01
C GLU A 132 -3.54 -8.93 -8.14
N ALA A 133 -2.62 -7.94 -8.22
CA ALA A 133 -1.19 -8.18 -8.23
C ALA A 133 -0.70 -8.98 -7.00
N LEU A 134 -1.19 -8.61 -5.81
CA LEU A 134 -0.89 -9.33 -4.57
C LEU A 134 -1.41 -10.78 -4.59
N SER A 135 -2.64 -10.99 -5.08
CA SER A 135 -3.20 -12.34 -5.18
C SER A 135 -2.41 -13.22 -6.14
N LEU A 136 -1.96 -12.66 -7.28
CA LEU A 136 -1.18 -13.40 -8.28
C LEU A 136 0.21 -13.78 -7.77
N THR A 137 0.92 -12.87 -7.08
CA THR A 137 2.21 -13.20 -6.43
C THR A 137 2.04 -14.31 -5.37
N GLN A 138 0.97 -14.26 -4.57
CA GLN A 138 0.65 -15.32 -3.61
C GLN A 138 0.34 -16.68 -4.29
N LYS A 139 -0.28 -16.68 -5.47
CA LYS A 139 -0.51 -17.91 -6.24
C LYS A 139 0.79 -18.54 -6.74
N CYS A 140 1.79 -17.74 -7.11
CA CYS A 140 3.14 -18.26 -7.36
C CYS A 140 3.68 -18.96 -6.10
N ASN A 141 3.60 -18.32 -4.92
CA ASN A 141 4.04 -18.95 -3.67
C ASN A 141 3.32 -20.27 -3.38
N ALA A 142 2.01 -20.31 -3.62
CA ALA A 142 1.21 -21.52 -3.43
C ALA A 142 1.62 -22.64 -4.40
N ALA A 143 2.11 -22.34 -5.61
CA ALA A 143 2.57 -23.35 -6.56
C ALA A 143 3.79 -24.13 -6.02
N PHE A 144 4.74 -23.43 -5.41
CA PHE A 144 5.92 -24.03 -4.77
C PHE A 144 5.55 -24.77 -3.48
N ALA A 145 4.68 -24.17 -2.65
CA ALA A 145 4.22 -24.79 -1.41
C ALA A 145 3.51 -26.14 -1.65
N LYS A 146 2.74 -26.29 -2.74
CA LYS A 146 2.06 -27.54 -3.11
C LYS A 146 3.00 -28.73 -3.32
N ILE A 147 4.23 -28.47 -3.76
CA ILE A 147 5.24 -29.51 -3.98
C ILE A 147 6.25 -29.60 -2.82
N GLY A 148 6.02 -28.87 -1.73
CA GLY A 148 6.82 -28.94 -0.52
C GLY A 148 8.23 -28.34 -0.65
N VAL A 149 8.47 -27.47 -1.63
CA VAL A 149 9.78 -26.82 -1.83
C VAL A 149 9.66 -25.31 -1.69
N PRO A 150 10.70 -24.62 -1.18
CA PRO A 150 10.71 -23.17 -1.17
C PRO A 150 10.90 -22.61 -2.58
N LEU A 151 10.51 -21.34 -2.78
CA LEU A 151 10.93 -20.60 -3.97
C LEU A 151 12.45 -20.55 -4.01
N GLN A 152 12.99 -20.68 -5.21
CA GLN A 152 14.41 -20.58 -5.43
C GLN A 152 14.87 -19.12 -5.35
N GLN A 153 16.12 -18.89 -4.95
CA GLN A 153 16.74 -17.57 -5.06
C GLN A 153 17.24 -17.37 -6.51
N PRO A 154 17.18 -16.15 -7.07
CA PRO A 154 16.78 -14.88 -6.44
C PRO A 154 15.26 -14.64 -6.41
N LEU A 155 14.49 -15.45 -7.14
CA LEU A 155 13.04 -15.30 -7.30
C LEU A 155 12.28 -15.12 -5.99
N ALA A 156 12.64 -15.86 -4.94
CA ALA A 156 12.01 -15.75 -3.63
C ALA A 156 12.09 -14.32 -3.03
N GLN A 157 13.24 -13.65 -3.18
CA GLN A 157 13.41 -12.27 -2.72
C GLN A 157 12.59 -11.31 -3.58
N LEU A 158 12.64 -11.48 -4.91
CA LEU A 158 11.84 -10.66 -5.82
C LEU A 158 10.34 -10.81 -5.52
N THR A 159 9.84 -12.01 -5.24
CA THR A 159 8.44 -12.20 -4.84
C THR A 159 8.07 -11.50 -3.56
N ALA A 160 8.93 -11.55 -2.53
CA ALA A 160 8.70 -10.80 -1.30
C ALA A 160 8.67 -9.28 -1.54
N ASP A 161 9.58 -8.79 -2.37
CA ASP A 161 9.65 -7.38 -2.76
C ASP A 161 8.42 -6.94 -3.57
N THR A 162 7.97 -7.76 -4.53
CA THR A 162 6.77 -7.48 -5.35
C THR A 162 5.50 -7.46 -4.48
N ILE A 163 5.41 -8.32 -3.47
CA ILE A 163 4.32 -8.29 -2.49
C ILE A 163 4.36 -6.97 -1.70
N GLN A 164 5.53 -6.58 -1.20
CA GLN A 164 5.67 -5.34 -0.44
C GLN A 164 5.35 -4.11 -1.29
N ILE A 165 5.79 -4.04 -2.55
CA ILE A 165 5.48 -2.89 -3.40
C ILE A 165 3.97 -2.81 -3.75
N ALA A 166 3.27 -3.94 -3.91
CA ALA A 166 1.81 -3.94 -4.06
C ALA A 166 1.11 -3.33 -2.83
N ILE A 167 1.55 -3.71 -1.63
CA ILE A 167 1.04 -3.20 -0.36
C ILE A 167 1.33 -1.70 -0.21
N ILE A 168 2.57 -1.27 -0.49
CA ILE A 168 2.99 0.13 -0.45
C ILE A 168 2.17 0.97 -1.43
N ALA A 169 2.11 0.56 -2.70
CA ALA A 169 1.36 1.27 -3.73
C ALA A 169 -0.12 1.40 -3.36
N LYS A 170 -0.71 0.35 -2.78
CA LYS A 170 -2.12 0.37 -2.37
C LYS A 170 -2.35 1.33 -1.21
N ALA A 171 -1.49 1.30 -0.19
CA ALA A 171 -1.58 2.19 0.95
C ALA A 171 -1.47 3.66 0.53
N ILE A 172 -0.51 4.00 -0.33
CA ILE A 172 -0.37 5.37 -0.86
C ILE A 172 -1.59 5.76 -1.70
N THR A 173 -2.07 4.86 -2.56
CA THR A 173 -3.29 5.11 -3.37
C THR A 173 -4.51 5.38 -2.49
N CYS A 174 -4.68 4.61 -1.40
CA CYS A 174 -5.75 4.80 -0.43
C CYS A 174 -5.64 6.18 0.27
N LEU A 175 -4.44 6.60 0.67
CA LEU A 175 -4.22 7.95 1.24
C LEU A 175 -4.63 9.04 0.25
N VAL A 176 -4.22 8.93 -1.00
CA VAL A 176 -4.59 9.87 -2.07
C VAL A 176 -6.10 9.89 -2.27
N ASN A 177 -6.76 8.74 -2.23
CA ASN A 177 -8.20 8.61 -2.36
C ASN A 177 -8.95 9.30 -1.20
N VAL A 178 -8.54 9.01 0.04
CA VAL A 178 -9.12 9.61 1.25
C VAL A 178 -8.95 11.12 1.23
N ASN A 179 -7.75 11.63 0.95
CA ASN A 179 -7.47 13.07 0.95
C ASN A 179 -8.24 13.85 -0.12
N ASN A 180 -8.59 13.19 -1.24
CA ASN A 180 -9.37 13.80 -2.32
C ASN A 180 -10.89 13.59 -2.16
N ASN A 181 -11.34 12.88 -1.13
CA ASN A 181 -12.76 12.61 -0.90
C ASN A 181 -13.20 13.04 0.51
N PRO A 182 -13.88 14.20 0.65
CA PRO A 182 -14.24 14.75 1.96
C PRO A 182 -15.14 13.83 2.79
N ALA A 183 -15.92 12.94 2.16
CA ALA A 183 -16.72 11.95 2.86
C ALA A 183 -15.84 10.86 3.53
N LEU A 184 -14.73 10.47 2.88
CA LEU A 184 -13.79 9.51 3.44
C LEU A 184 -12.91 10.14 4.53
N VAL A 185 -12.54 11.41 4.39
CA VAL A 185 -11.86 12.17 5.46
C VAL A 185 -12.69 12.19 6.74
N ALA A 186 -14.00 12.49 6.62
CA ALA A 186 -14.91 12.51 7.77
C ALA A 186 -15.04 11.12 8.42
N ALA A 187 -15.10 10.06 7.62
CA ALA A 187 -15.17 8.68 8.13
C ALA A 187 -13.86 8.25 8.83
N ALA A 188 -12.69 8.58 8.27
CA ALA A 188 -11.39 8.30 8.87
C ALA A 188 -11.20 9.04 10.21
N ALA A 189 -11.61 10.31 10.27
CA ALA A 189 -11.58 11.10 11.51
C ALA A 189 -12.49 10.49 12.60
N ALA A 190 -13.68 10.03 12.23
CA ALA A 190 -14.60 9.35 13.15
C ALA A 190 -14.02 8.03 13.69
N ALA A 191 -13.37 7.23 12.83
CA ALA A 191 -12.72 5.99 13.24
C ALA A 191 -11.51 6.21 14.16
N ALA A 192 -10.74 7.27 13.93
CA ALA A 192 -9.63 7.67 14.81
C ALA A 192 -10.14 8.13 16.19
N ALA A 193 -11.21 8.93 16.23
CA ALA A 193 -11.84 9.36 17.48
C ALA A 193 -12.40 8.18 18.29
N ALA A 194 -12.93 7.15 17.63
CA ALA A 194 -13.43 5.94 18.29
C ALA A 194 -12.32 5.03 18.88
N LYS A 195 -11.08 5.14 18.39
CA LYS A 195 -9.92 4.38 18.88
C LYS A 195 -9.12 5.11 19.96
N ALA A 196 -9.40 6.39 20.21
CA ALA A 196 -8.76 7.11 21.30
C ALA A 196 -9.19 6.51 22.64
N PRO A 197 -8.26 6.17 23.56
CA PRO A 197 -8.64 5.67 24.87
C PRO A 197 -9.49 6.73 25.57
N GLN A 198 -10.71 6.37 25.97
CA GLN A 198 -11.50 7.18 26.88
C GLN A 198 -10.68 7.31 28.18
N GLN A 199 -9.96 8.42 28.35
CA GLN A 199 -9.36 8.74 29.64
C GLN A 199 -10.52 8.95 30.61
N SER A 200 -10.74 7.93 31.43
CA SER A 200 -11.71 7.88 32.50
C SER A 200 -11.59 9.14 33.35
N GLN A 201 -12.64 9.96 33.31
CA GLN A 201 -13.01 10.81 34.43
C GLN A 201 -13.09 9.90 35.67
N TYR A 202 -12.32 10.20 36.70
CA TYR A 202 -12.59 9.70 38.06
C TYR A 202 -12.61 10.93 39.00
N PRO A 203 -13.43 10.87 40.06
CA PRO A 203 -14.29 11.94 40.55
C PRO A 203 -13.59 13.03 41.38
#